data_AF-A0A401RF32-F1
#
_entry.id   AF-A0A401RF32-F1
#
_cell.length_a   1.000
_cell.length_b   1.000
_cell.length_c   1.000
_cell.angle_alpha   90.00
_cell.angle_beta   90.00
_cell.angle_gamma   90.00
#
_symmetry.space_group_name_H-M   'P 1'
#
loop_
_entity.id
_entity.type
_entity.pdbx_description
1 polymer ?
#
loop_
_entity_poly.entity_id
_entity_poly.type
_entity_poly.pdbx_seq_one_letter_code
_entity_poly.pdbx_strand_id
1 'polypeptide(L)'
;MDGGYGCICVNGWSGQECGENINDCTETSCAHGATCHDKVANFVCQCPPGRKGLFCQLDDPCINNPCHANAVCEMNPLTGEAMCECPLGFTGQSCKHDINECSM
;
A
#
# COMPACT_ATOMS: atom_id res chain seq x y z
N MET A 1 -35.51 25.19 -33.13
CA MET A 1 -35.47 23.91 -32.39
C MET A 1 -34.05 23.80 -31.90
N ASP A 2 -33.84 23.89 -30.59
CA ASP A 2 -32.50 23.74 -30.02
C ASP A 2 -32.32 22.24 -29.73
N GLY A 3 -31.51 21.58 -30.55
CA GLY A 3 -31.22 20.16 -30.41
C GLY A 3 -30.15 19.97 -29.33
N GLY A 4 -30.54 19.50 -28.15
CA GLY A 4 -29.59 19.13 -27.11
C GLY A 4 -28.91 17.79 -27.42
N TYR A 5 -27.61 17.69 -27.13
CA TYR A 5 -26.89 16.43 -27.02
C TYR A 5 -26.57 16.18 -25.54
N GLY A 6 -26.36 14.91 -25.18
CA GLY A 6 -25.94 14.52 -23.84
C GLY A 6 -24.91 13.40 -23.94
N CYS A 7 -23.88 13.47 -23.09
CA CYS A 7 -22.82 12.48 -23.02
C CYS A 7 -23.13 11.44 -21.93
N ILE A 8 -22.80 10.17 -22.21
CA ILE A 8 -22.82 9.11 -21.19
C ILE A 8 -21.39 8.92 -20.72
N CYS A 9 -21.13 9.24 -19.45
CA CYS A 9 -19.79 9.20 -18.89
C CYS A 9 -19.37 7.78 -18.52
N VAL A 10 -18.10 7.48 -18.75
CA VAL A 10 -17.48 6.24 -18.25
C VAL A 10 -17.28 6.34 -16.74
N ASN A 11 -17.10 5.20 -16.08
CA ASN A 11 -16.96 5.16 -14.62
C ASN A 11 -15.81 6.05 -14.13
N GLY A 12 -16.06 6.83 -13.09
CA GLY A 12 -15.12 7.82 -12.54
C GLY A 12 -15.20 9.22 -13.17
N TRP A 13 -16.02 9.45 -14.19
CA TRP A 13 -16.12 10.77 -14.84
C TRP A 13 -17.52 11.39 -14.73
N SER A 14 -17.57 12.71 -14.64
CA SER A 14 -18.79 13.51 -14.55
C SER A 14 -18.73 14.78 -15.41
N GLY A 15 -19.83 15.54 -15.41
CA GLY A 15 -19.98 16.78 -16.17
C GLY A 15 -20.67 16.56 -17.52
N GLN A 16 -21.10 17.66 -18.15
CA GLN A 16 -21.84 17.62 -19.42
C GLN A 16 -21.04 16.97 -20.56
N GLU A 17 -19.71 17.16 -20.54
CA GLU A 17 -18.76 16.59 -21.51
C GLU A 17 -17.91 15.45 -20.93
N CYS A 18 -18.25 14.95 -19.73
CA CYS A 18 -17.49 13.90 -19.04
C CYS A 18 -16.01 14.24 -18.82
N GLY A 19 -15.67 15.52 -18.65
CA GLY A 19 -14.31 16.02 -18.48
C GLY A 19 -13.86 16.16 -17.02
N GLU A 20 -14.75 15.91 -16.06
CA GLU A 20 -14.48 16.07 -14.64
C GLU A 20 -14.22 14.70 -14.01
N ASN A 21 -13.10 14.52 -13.32
CA ASN A 21 -12.87 13.32 -12.51
C ASN A 21 -13.72 13.41 -11.24
N ILE A 22 -14.44 12.34 -10.93
CA ILE A 22 -15.19 12.23 -9.68
C ILE A 22 -14.16 12.07 -8.56
N ASN A 23 -14.30 12.87 -7.51
CA ASN A 23 -13.43 12.76 -6.34
C ASN A 23 -13.79 11.51 -5.53
N ASP A 24 -12.94 10.50 -5.59
CA ASP A 24 -13.09 9.22 -4.88
C ASP A 24 -12.52 9.29 -3.44
N CYS A 25 -11.89 10.41 -3.05
CA CYS A 25 -11.45 10.64 -1.69
C CYS A 25 -12.58 11.13 -0.78
N THR A 26 -12.87 10.34 0.25
CA THR A 26 -13.77 10.66 1.35
C THR A 26 -12.96 10.97 2.61
N GLU A 27 -13.59 11.57 3.63
CA GLU A 27 -12.95 11.86 4.92
C GLU A 27 -12.36 10.61 5.61
N THR A 28 -12.87 9.43 5.28
CA THR A 28 -12.46 8.15 5.88
C THR A 28 -11.77 7.19 4.89
N SER A 29 -11.46 7.64 3.67
CA SER A 29 -10.80 6.81 2.65
C SER A 29 -9.42 6.31 3.11
N CYS A 30 -8.68 7.13 3.85
CA CYS A 30 -7.37 6.79 4.38
C CYS A 30 -7.33 6.98 5.90
N ALA A 31 -6.73 6.02 6.62
CA ALA A 31 -6.70 6.03 8.07
C ALA A 31 -5.56 6.91 8.62
N HIS A 32 -5.72 7.33 9.88
CA HIS A 32 -4.63 7.83 10.74
C HIS A 32 -3.79 8.98 10.17
N GLY A 33 -4.42 9.96 9.52
CA GLY A 33 -3.73 11.13 8.96
C GLY A 33 -2.96 10.86 7.68
N ALA A 34 -3.23 9.73 7.01
CA ALA A 34 -2.75 9.48 5.65
C ALA A 34 -3.39 10.44 4.64
N THR A 35 -2.65 10.74 3.58
CA THR A 35 -3.11 11.62 2.50
C THR A 35 -3.78 10.80 1.42
N CYS A 36 -5.03 11.13 1.09
CA CYS A 36 -5.75 10.50 -0.01
C CYS A 36 -5.40 11.20 -1.33
N HIS A 37 -5.03 10.41 -2.33
CA HIS A 37 -4.79 10.86 -3.69
C HIS A 37 -5.89 10.33 -4.60
N ASP A 38 -6.71 11.23 -5.11
CA ASP A 38 -7.76 10.95 -6.07
C ASP A 38 -7.18 10.34 -7.38
N LYS A 39 -7.87 9.34 -7.91
CA LYS A 39 -7.60 8.69 -9.19
C LYS A 39 -8.92 8.55 -9.95
N VAL A 40 -8.86 7.98 -11.14
CA VAL A 40 -10.09 7.74 -11.93
C VAL A 40 -10.78 6.50 -11.39
N ALA A 41 -11.99 6.67 -10.85
CA ALA A 41 -12.81 5.59 -10.27
C ALA A 41 -12.10 4.83 -9.14
N ASN A 42 -11.15 5.46 -8.47
CA ASN A 42 -10.35 4.87 -7.40
C ASN A 42 -9.61 5.98 -6.62
N PHE A 43 -9.00 5.62 -5.51
CA PHE A 43 -8.07 6.48 -4.77
C PHE A 43 -6.87 5.67 -4.27
N VAL A 44 -5.78 6.37 -3.95
CA VAL A 44 -4.59 5.76 -3.35
C VAL A 44 -4.22 6.51 -2.08
N CYS A 45 -3.99 5.78 -0.99
CA CYS A 45 -3.52 6.36 0.25
C CYS A 45 -2.00 6.44 0.30
N GLN A 46 -1.47 7.64 0.53
CA GLN A 46 -0.08 7.83 0.91
C GLN A 46 0.02 7.72 2.43
N CYS A 47 0.62 6.63 2.90
CA CYS A 47 0.76 6.35 4.32
C CYS A 47 1.86 7.21 4.97
N PRO A 48 1.63 7.70 6.20
CA PRO A 48 2.68 8.33 6.99
C PRO A 48 3.72 7.29 7.44
N PRO A 49 4.90 7.72 7.90
CA PRO A 49 5.90 6.82 8.45
C PRO A 49 5.34 5.91 9.55
N GLY A 50 5.70 4.63 9.52
CA GLY A 50 5.22 3.65 10.51
C GLY A 50 3.81 3.10 10.24
N ARG A 51 3.19 3.43 9.10
CA ARG A 51 1.90 2.87 8.68
C ARG A 51 2.01 2.19 7.32
N LYS A 52 1.22 1.13 7.13
CA LYS A 52 1.14 0.33 5.91
C LYS A 52 -0.30 -0.17 5.67
N GLY A 53 -0.49 -0.88 4.57
CA GLY A 53 -1.79 -1.39 4.11
C GLY A 53 -2.47 -0.45 3.11
N LEU A 54 -3.49 -0.96 2.41
CA LEU A 54 -4.20 -0.25 1.35
C LEU A 54 -4.79 1.10 1.81
N PHE A 55 -5.26 1.15 3.05
CA PHE A 55 -5.86 2.34 3.67
C PHE A 55 -5.00 2.90 4.80
N CYS A 56 -3.73 2.50 4.89
CA CYS A 56 -2.82 2.89 5.98
C CYS A 56 -3.34 2.53 7.39
N GLN A 57 -4.14 1.46 7.46
CA GLN A 57 -4.83 1.03 8.66
C GLN A 57 -3.95 0.16 9.57
N LEU A 58 -2.85 -0.37 9.04
CA LEU A 58 -1.94 -1.26 9.74
C LEU A 58 -0.68 -0.51 10.16
N ASP A 59 -0.11 -0.91 11.30
CA ASP A 59 1.21 -0.44 11.71
C ASP A 59 2.27 -1.15 10.89
N ASP A 60 3.35 -0.43 10.54
CA ASP A 60 4.48 -1.00 9.81
C ASP A 60 5.24 -1.97 10.72
N PRO A 61 5.20 -3.28 10.46
CA PRO A 61 5.88 -4.25 11.31
C PRO A 61 7.41 -4.18 11.19
N CYS A 62 7.93 -3.49 10.17
CA CYS A 62 9.35 -3.29 9.94
C CYS A 62 9.93 -2.06 10.66
N ILE A 63 9.10 -1.22 11.30
CA ILE A 63 9.56 0.05 11.91
C ILE A 63 10.66 -0.13 12.95
N ASN A 64 10.69 -1.27 13.64
CA ASN A 64 11.66 -1.60 14.67
C ASN A 64 12.78 -2.53 14.19
N ASN A 65 12.90 -2.77 12.88
CA ASN A 65 13.86 -3.70 12.29
C ASN A 65 13.88 -5.09 12.99
N PRO A 66 12.80 -5.89 12.86
CA PRO A 66 12.73 -7.20 13.50
C PRO A 66 13.73 -8.22 12.91
N CYS A 67 14.20 -7.96 11.69
CA CYS A 67 15.15 -8.81 10.95
C CYS A 67 16.61 -8.54 11.35
N HIS A 68 17.50 -9.45 10.98
CA HIS A 68 18.95 -9.26 11.07
C HIS A 68 19.42 -8.02 10.27
N ALA A 69 20.54 -7.41 10.66
CA ALA A 69 21.00 -6.11 10.16
C ALA A 69 21.22 -6.03 8.63
N ASN A 70 21.39 -7.17 7.97
CA ASN A 70 21.59 -7.28 6.52
C ASN A 70 20.43 -7.98 5.79
N ALA A 71 19.29 -8.15 6.46
CA ALA A 71 18.09 -8.74 5.87
C ALA A 71 17.14 -7.63 5.38
N VAL A 72 16.43 -7.91 4.28
CA VAL A 72 15.37 -7.02 3.79
C VAL A 72 14.09 -7.31 4.58
N CYS A 73 13.49 -6.27 5.15
CA CYS A 73 12.21 -6.38 5.85
C CYS A 73 11.09 -5.83 4.97
N GLU A 74 10.10 -6.67 4.70
CA GLU A 74 8.86 -6.26 4.03
C GLU A 74 7.65 -6.69 4.86
N MET A 75 6.52 -6.03 4.63
CA MET A 75 5.26 -6.46 5.21
C MET A 75 4.63 -7.52 4.32
N ASN A 76 4.23 -8.65 4.91
CA ASN A 76 3.46 -9.65 4.20
C ASN A 76 2.07 -9.07 3.82
N PRO A 77 1.70 -9.03 2.52
CA PRO A 77 0.46 -8.41 2.07
C PRO A 77 -0.80 -9.20 2.48
N LEU A 78 -0.67 -10.46 2.88
CA LEU A 78 -1.77 -11.33 3.28
C LEU A 78 -1.99 -11.32 4.80
N THR A 79 -0.91 -11.40 5.59
CA THR A 79 -1.01 -11.49 7.07
C THR A 79 -0.80 -10.15 7.77
N GLY A 80 -0.12 -9.21 7.11
CA GLY A 80 0.30 -7.94 7.69
C GLY A 80 1.47 -8.03 8.66
N GLU A 81 2.13 -9.19 8.74
CA GLU A 81 3.28 -9.42 9.60
C GLU A 81 4.60 -9.04 8.89
N ALA A 82 5.67 -8.84 9.67
CA ALA A 82 7.01 -8.68 9.10
C ALA A 82 7.48 -9.98 8.45
N MET A 83 7.94 -9.87 7.22
CA MET A 83 8.60 -10.91 6.45
C MET A 83 10.05 -10.47 6.21
N CYS A 84 10.99 -11.31 6.64
CA CYS A 84 12.42 -11.06 6.48
C CYS A 84 12.97 -11.92 5.33
N GLU A 85 13.57 -11.29 4.33
CA GLU A 85 14.37 -11.99 3.32
C GLU A 85 15.80 -12.14 3.84
N CYS A 86 16.19 -13.39 4.09
CA CYS A 86 17.48 -13.67 4.70
C CYS A 86 18.63 -13.58 3.70
N PRO A 87 19.77 -12.97 4.09
CA PRO A 87 20.99 -13.07 3.31
C PRO A 87 21.52 -14.51 3.29
N LEU A 88 22.40 -14.81 2.33
CA LEU A 88 23.08 -16.11 2.26
C LEU A 88 23.80 -16.41 3.59
N GLY A 89 23.69 -17.66 4.05
CA GLY A 89 24.24 -18.09 5.33
C GLY A 89 23.35 -17.78 6.55
N PHE A 90 22.15 -17.21 6.37
CA PHE A 90 21.22 -16.96 7.48
C PHE A 90 19.85 -17.59 7.25
N THR A 91 19.17 -17.97 8.34
CA THR A 91 17.85 -18.60 8.32
C THR A 91 16.98 -18.21 9.53
N GLY A 92 15.72 -18.66 9.50
CA GLY A 92 14.68 -18.37 10.48
C GLY A 92 13.87 -17.10 10.18
N GLN A 93 12.77 -16.91 10.89
CA GLN A 93 11.80 -15.82 10.64
C GLN A 93 12.41 -14.41 10.77
N SER A 94 13.47 -14.24 11.57
CA SER A 94 14.19 -12.98 11.74
C SER A 94 15.60 -13.00 11.15
N CYS A 95 15.98 -14.06 10.44
CA CYS A 95 17.31 -14.23 9.85
C CYS A 95 18.47 -14.14 10.86
N LYS A 96 18.22 -14.49 12.12
CA LYS A 96 19.20 -14.42 13.22
C LYS A 96 20.00 -15.72 13.39
N HIS A 97 19.61 -16.80 12.73
CA HIS A 97 20.32 -18.07 12.81
C HIS A 97 21.31 -18.18 11.67
N ASP A 98 22.59 -18.34 12.01
CA ASP A 98 23.67 -18.59 11.06
C ASP A 98 23.63 -20.06 10.61
N ILE A 99 23.71 -20.29 9.31
CA ILE A 99 23.71 -21.61 8.70
C ILE A 99 25.13 -22.15 8.80
N ASN A 100 25.31 -23.26 9.51
CA ASN A 100 26.62 -23.90 9.56
C ASN A 100 26.87 -24.74 8.30
N GLU A 101 27.53 -24.15 7.29
CA GLU A 101 27.84 -24.83 6.03
C GLU A 101 28.89 -25.94 6.18
N CYS A 102 29.60 -26.00 7.32
CA CYS A 102 30.56 -27.05 7.63
C CYS A 102 29.92 -28.32 8.23
N SER A 103 28.60 -28.30 8.44
CA SER A 103 27.83 -29.49 8.87
C SER A 103 27.15 -30.24 7.72
N MET A 104 27.50 -29.91 6.48
CA MET A 104 27.00 -30.55 5.25
C MET A 104 28.02 -31.49 4.62
#